data_AF-A0A3C0VM67-F1
#
_entry.id   AF-A0A3C0VM67-F1
#
_cell.length_a   1.000
_cell.length_b   1.000
_cell.length_c   1.000
_cell.angle_alpha   90.00
_cell.angle_beta   90.00
_cell.angle_gamma   90.00
#
_symmetry.space_group_name_H-M   'P 1'
#
loop_
_entity.id
_entity.type
_entity.pdbx_description
1 polymer ?
#
loop_
_entity_poly.entity_id
_entity_poly.type
_entity_poly.pdbx_seq_one_letter_code
_entity_poly.pdbx_strand_id
1 'polypeptide(L)' 'MMPHAVVIPKTYDDIVACLAFARDTGAPLLPRGGGTSQCGQTVNHAIVIDTTKYLNKIIEL' A
#
# COMPACT_ATOMS: atom_id res chain seq x y z
N MET A 1 -5.41 -9.89 12.69
CA MET A 1 -5.01 -8.49 12.98
C MET A 1 -5.68 -7.55 12.00
N MET A 2 -5.91 -6.30 12.38
CA MET A 2 -6.58 -5.32 11.52
C MET A 2 -5.59 -4.24 11.07
N PRO A 3 -5.62 -3.83 9.79
CA PRO A 3 -4.81 -2.69 9.35
C PRO A 3 -5.28 -1.41 10.04
N HIS A 4 -4.39 -0.43 10.19
CA HIS A 4 -4.77 0.90 10.70
C HIS A 4 -5.65 1.64 9.70
N ALA A 5 -5.33 1.49 8.41
CA ALA A 5 -6.07 2.03 7.29
C ALA A 5 -5.73 1.23 6.03
N VAL A 6 -6.57 1.36 5.00
CA VAL A 6 -6.28 0.87 3.65
C VAL A 6 -6.37 2.05 2.69
N VAL A 7 -5.30 2.28 1.95
CA VAL A 7 -5.22 3.33 0.92
C VAL A 7 -5.29 2.68 -0.45
N ILE A 8 -6.16 3.20 -1.30
CA ILE A 8 -6.29 2.79 -2.71
C ILE A 8 -5.79 3.95 -3.58
N PRO A 9 -4.47 4.06 -3.83
CA PRO A 9 -3.89 5.17 -4.57
C PRO A 9 -4.40 5.19 -6.02
N LYS A 10 -4.66 6.39 -6.54
CA LYS A 10 -5.02 6.62 -7.94
C LYS A 10 -3.81 7.01 -8.78
N THR A 11 -2.79 7.58 -8.15
CA THR A 11 -1.59 8.13 -8.77
C THR A 11 -0.33 7.71 -8.00
N TYR A 12 0.84 7.87 -8.63
CA TYR A 12 2.12 7.68 -7.94
C TYR A 12 2.31 8.69 -6.79
N ASP A 13 1.79 9.91 -6.94
CA ASP A 13 1.88 10.94 -5.89
C ASP A 13 1.12 10.56 -4.62
N ASP A 14 0.02 9.81 -4.73
CA ASP A 14 -0.70 9.28 -3.57
C ASP A 14 0.20 8.32 -2.75
N ILE A 15 1.05 7.52 -3.42
CA ILE A 15 2.01 6.63 -2.75
C ILE A 15 3.10 7.45 -2.05
N VAL A 16 3.64 8.47 -2.74
CA VAL A 16 4.65 9.37 -2.18
C VAL A 16 4.12 10.07 -0.93
N ALA A 17 2.87 10.54 -0.97
CA ALA A 17 2.21 11.15 0.19
C ALA A 17 2.06 10.17 1.36
N CYS A 18 1.71 8.90 1.10
CA CYS A 18 1.64 7.87 2.14
C CYS A 18 3.01 7.58 2.77
N LEU A 19 4.07 7.55 1.97
CA LEU A 19 5.44 7.34 2.46
C LEU A 19 5.92 8.53 3.30
N ALA A 20 5.62 9.76 2.89
CA ALA A 20 5.91 10.96 3.68
C ALA A 20 5.17 10.92 5.02
N PHE A 21 3.86 10.63 5.00
CA PHE A 21 3.07 10.48 6.22
C PHE A 21 3.63 9.40 7.16
N ALA A 22 3.96 8.22 6.63
CA ALA A 22 4.54 7.13 7.42
C ALA A 22 5.90 7.51 8.02
N ARG A 23 6.72 8.27 7.29
CA ARG A 23 8.00 8.79 7.79
C ARG A 23 7.80 9.79 8.93
N ASP A 24 6.87 10.72 8.78
CA ASP A 24 6.63 11.78 9.78
C ASP A 24 5.95 11.24 11.05
N THR A 25 5.11 10.22 10.91
CA THR A 25 4.34 9.64 12.03
C THR A 25 4.96 8.39 12.64
N GLY A 26 5.93 7.77 11.96
CA GLY A 26 6.44 6.45 12.31
C GLY A 26 5.44 5.32 12.08
N ALA A 27 4.30 5.57 11.41
CA ALA A 27 3.29 4.55 11.15
C ALA A 27 3.84 3.47 10.20
N PRO A 28 3.72 2.17 10.54
CA PRO A 28 4.15 1.10 9.65
C PRO A 28 3.30 1.07 8.38
N LEU A 29 3.94 0.80 7.26
CA LEU A 29 3.32 0.84 5.93
C LEU A 29 3.63 -0.47 5.19
N LEU A 30 2.61 -1.03 4.54
CA LEU A 30 2.67 -2.34 3.90
C LEU A 30 2.14 -2.24 2.46
N PRO A 31 2.96 -2.50 1.43
CA PRO A 31 2.47 -2.61 0.05
C PRO A 31 1.76 -3.94 -0.17
N ARG A 32 0.58 -3.90 -0.82
CA ARG A 32 -0.22 -5.09 -1.14
C ARG A 32 -0.67 -5.07 -2.59
N GLY A 33 -0.25 -6.10 -3.33
CA GLY A 33 -0.80 -6.45 -4.65
C GLY A 33 -1.87 -7.53 -4.53
N GLY A 34 -1.72 -8.64 -5.27
CA GLY A 34 -2.68 -9.75 -5.28
C GLY A 34 -2.85 -10.52 -3.95
N GLY A 35 -2.06 -10.22 -2.91
CA GLY A 35 -2.31 -10.72 -1.57
C GLY A 35 -1.99 -12.19 -1.32
N THR A 36 -1.21 -12.84 -2.18
CA THR A 36 -0.98 -14.31 -2.18
C THR A 36 0.17 -14.79 -1.29
N SER A 37 0.97 -13.89 -0.72
CA SER A 37 2.03 -14.27 0.23
C SER A 37 1.45 -14.81 1.54
N GLN A 38 2.11 -15.80 2.14
CA GLN A 38 1.54 -16.65 3.19
C GLN A 38 2.06 -16.37 4.61
N CYS A 39 3.16 -15.64 4.76
CA CYS A 39 3.84 -15.46 6.04
C CYS A 39 3.66 -14.03 6.60
N GLY A 40 2.47 -13.44 6.41
CA GLY A 40 2.12 -12.12 6.96
C GLY A 40 2.62 -10.91 6.15
N GLN A 41 3.27 -11.11 5.00
CA GLN A 41 3.75 -10.01 4.16
C GLN A 41 2.62 -9.21 3.51
N THR A 42 1.41 -9.77 3.44
CA THR A 42 0.25 -9.16 2.76
C THR A 42 -0.79 -8.60 3.73
N VAL A 43 -0.66 -8.87 5.04
CA VAL A 43 -1.60 -8.46 6.09
C VAL A 43 -0.81 -8.16 7.36
N ASN A 44 -0.92 -6.93 7.86
CA ASN A 44 -0.26 -6.52 9.11
C ASN A 44 -0.99 -5.37 9.82
N HIS A 45 -0.59 -5.05 11.05
CA HIS A 45 -0.94 -3.83 11.77
C HIS A 45 -0.12 -2.70 11.15
N ALA A 46 -0.56 -2.27 9.98
CA ALA A 46 0.08 -1.28 9.14
C ALA A 46 -0.99 -0.52 8.33
N ILE A 47 -0.58 0.60 7.74
CA ILE A 47 -1.31 1.22 6.64
C ILE A 47 -1.05 0.38 5.40
N VAL A 48 -2.09 -0.24 4.85
CA VAL A 48 -1.99 -1.08 3.66
C VAL A 48 -2.17 -0.23 2.42
N ILE A 49 -1.23 -0.27 1.48
CA ILE A 49 -1.37 0.36 0.16
C ILE A 49 -1.79 -0.71 -0.85
N ASP A 50 -3.01 -0.60 -1.36
CA ASP A 50 -3.59 -1.51 -2.35
C ASP A 50 -3.55 -0.89 -3.76
N THR A 51 -2.60 -1.34 -4.57
CA THR A 51 -2.40 -0.81 -5.95
C THR A 51 -3.30 -1.49 -6.99
N THR A 52 -4.13 -2.47 -6.60
CA THR A 52 -4.81 -3.37 -7.55
C THR A 52 -5.89 -2.68 -8.37
N LYS A 53 -6.40 -1.51 -7.95
CA LYS A 53 -7.54 -0.84 -8.59
C LYS A 53 -7.16 0.14 -9.71
N TYR A 54 -6.18 1.01 -9.49
CA TYR A 54 -5.88 2.13 -10.40
C TYR A 54 -4.46 2.07 -10.97
N LEU A 55 -3.50 1.50 -10.24
CA LEU A 55 -2.08 1.47 -10.60
C LEU A 55 -1.66 0.08 -11.09
N ASN A 56 -2.42 -0.47 -12.05
CA ASN A 56 -2.26 -1.83 -12.59
C ASN A 56 -2.19 -1.88 -14.13
N LYS A 57 -1.99 -0.73 -14.78
CA LYS A 57 -1.98 -0.62 -16.25
C LYS A 57 -0.57 -0.80 -16.81
N ILE A 58 -0.50 -1.41 -17.99
CA ILE A 58 0.71 -1.41 -18.83
C ILE A 58 0.86 0.00 -19.42
N ILE A 59 2.03 0.61 -19.26
CA ILE A 59 2.33 1.96 -19.74
C ILE A 59 3.12 1.98 -21.06
N GLU A 60 3.85 0.91 -21.37
CA GLU A 60 4.65 0.70 -22.58
C GLU A 60 4.81 -0.82 -22.80
N LEU A 61 4.94 -1.26 -24.05
CA LEU A 61 5.15 -2.67 -24.46
C LEU A 61 6.46 -2.83 -25.21
#